data_AF-A0A0P1AAJ4-F1
#
_entry.id   AF-A0A0P1AAJ4-F1
#
_cell.length_a   1.000
_cell.length_b   1.000
_cell.length_c   1.000
_cell.angle_alpha   90.00
_cell.angle_beta   90.00
_cell.angle_gamma   90.00
#
_symmetry.space_group_name_H-M   'P 1'
#
loop_
_entity.id
_entity.type
_entity.pdbx_description
1 polymer ?
#
loop_
_entity_poly.entity_id
_entity_poly.type
_entity_poly.pdbx_seq_one_letter_code
_entity_poly.pdbx_strand_id
1 'polypeptide(L)'
;MTDANTNRYISGAQALLNQLKVQKAEVPDEILRVQDLIECLDNNAKKIAAALMVNRRRGASSTGADTTAQLLKEQKELISSIAGLYEQMSNKPDLLSDQGT
;
A
#
# COMPACT_ATOMS: atom_id res chain seq x y z
N MET A 1 -13.24 3.35 -14.49
CA MET A 1 -11.97 3.74 -15.15
C MET A 1 -10.79 3.87 -14.18
N THR A 2 -11.01 3.91 -12.86
CA THR A 2 -9.97 4.10 -11.83
C THR A 2 -9.22 2.82 -11.45
N ASP A 3 -9.89 1.67 -11.35
CA ASP A 3 -9.28 0.43 -10.80
C ASP A 3 -8.19 -0.20 -11.69
N ALA A 4 -8.27 0.02 -13.01
CA ALA A 4 -7.27 -0.47 -13.97
C ALA A 4 -5.93 0.23 -13.81
N ASN A 5 -5.94 1.50 -13.38
CA ASN A 5 -4.72 2.28 -13.20
C ASN A 5 -4.02 1.91 -11.89
N THR A 6 -4.77 1.77 -10.78
CA THR A 6 -4.20 1.38 -9.49
C THR A 6 -3.51 0.01 -9.55
N ASN A 7 -4.20 -1.00 -10.11
CA ASN A 7 -3.60 -2.33 -10.26
C ASN A 7 -2.33 -2.29 -11.14
N ARG A 8 -2.29 -1.43 -12.17
CA ARG A 8 -1.11 -1.27 -13.04
C ARG A 8 0.08 -0.68 -12.27
N TYR A 9 -0.14 0.29 -11.39
CA TYR A 9 0.93 0.87 -10.58
C TYR A 9 1.48 -0.12 -9.55
N ILE A 10 0.60 -0.84 -8.84
CA ILE A 10 1.00 -1.84 -7.85
C ILE A 10 1.79 -2.97 -8.51
N SER A 11 1.24 -3.58 -9.57
CA SER A 11 1.90 -4.67 -10.29
C SER A 11 3.18 -4.23 -10.99
N GLY A 12 3.21 -3.01 -11.54
CA GLY A 12 4.40 -2.44 -12.15
C GLY A 12 5.53 -2.22 -11.14
N ALA A 13 5.21 -1.67 -9.97
CA ALA A 13 6.18 -1.48 -8.89
C ALA A 13 6.72 -2.84 -8.38
N GLN A 14 5.85 -3.82 -8.20
CA GLN A 14 6.23 -5.17 -7.78
C GLN A 14 7.13 -5.86 -8.81
N ALA A 15 6.83 -5.71 -10.11
CA ALA A 15 7.68 -6.22 -11.19
C ALA A 15 9.07 -5.56 -11.20
N LEU A 16 9.12 -4.23 -11.01
CA LEU A 16 10.38 -3.49 -10.91
C LEU A 16 11.23 -3.96 -9.71
N LEU A 17 10.62 -4.10 -8.53
CA LEU A 17 11.32 -4.57 -7.33
C LEU A 17 11.86 -5.98 -7.49
N ASN A 18 11.10 -6.87 -8.13
CA ASN A 18 11.56 -8.21 -8.46
C ASN A 18 12.75 -8.18 -9.42
N GLN A 19 12.72 -7.31 -10.43
CA GLN A 19 13.82 -7.14 -11.37
C GLN A 19 15.09 -6.61 -10.68
N LEU A 20 14.96 -5.61 -9.80
CA LEU A 20 16.07 -5.07 -9.01
C LEU A 20 16.69 -6.13 -8.10
N LYS A 21 15.87 -6.98 -7.49
CA LYS A 21 16.32 -8.13 -6.69
C LYS A 21 17.12 -9.14 -7.52
N VAL A 22 16.67 -9.45 -8.75
CA VAL A 22 17.41 -10.33 -9.69
C VAL A 22 18.75 -9.72 -10.05
N GLN A 23 18.80 -8.39 -10.24
CA GLN A 23 20.02 -7.65 -10.56
C GLN A 23 20.95 -7.44 -9.36
N LYS A 24 20.54 -7.86 -8.15
CA LYS A 24 21.23 -7.57 -6.88
C LYS A 24 21.46 -6.08 -6.67
N ALA A 25 20.58 -5.24 -7.23
CA ALA A 25 20.60 -3.82 -6.97
C ALA A 25 20.17 -3.57 -5.53
N GLU A 26 20.81 -2.59 -4.89
CA GLU A 26 20.42 -2.14 -3.57
C GLU A 26 19.09 -1.39 -3.66
N VAL A 27 18.09 -1.86 -2.92
CA VAL A 27 16.78 -1.22 -2.80
C VAL A 27 16.61 -0.82 -1.34
N PRO A 28 16.33 0.47 -1.04
CA PRO A 28 16.10 0.89 0.33
C PRO A 28 14.93 0.13 0.96
N ASP A 29 15.10 -0.30 2.21
CA ASP A 29 14.08 -1.04 2.96
C ASP A 29 12.76 -0.25 3.05
N GLU A 30 12.83 1.08 3.09
CA GLU A 30 11.63 1.92 3.10
C GLU A 30 10.79 1.77 1.83
N ILE A 31 11.42 1.58 0.67
CA ILE A 31 10.71 1.38 -0.60
C ILE A 31 9.97 0.03 -0.60
N LEU A 32 10.64 -1.03 -0.12
CA LEU A 32 10.02 -2.35 0.03
C LEU A 32 8.81 -2.28 0.97
N ARG A 33 8.98 -1.57 2.09
CA ARG A 33 7.93 -1.42 3.10
C ARG A 33 6.75 -0.60 2.60
N VAL A 34 6.97 0.45 1.82
CA VAL A 34 5.89 1.22 1.17
C VAL A 34 5.10 0.33 0.20
N GLN A 35 5.78 -0.51 -0.59
CA GLN A 35 5.11 -1.44 -1.49
C GLN A 35 4.19 -2.40 -0.73
N ASP A 36 4.68 -3.03 0.33
CA ASP A 36 3.90 -3.97 1.15
C ASP A 36 2.65 -3.29 1.75
N LEU A 37 2.78 -2.04 2.22
CA LEU A 37 1.67 -1.28 2.80
C LEU A 37 0.63 -0.92 1.75
N ILE A 38 1.04 -0.55 0.53
CA ILE A 38 0.12 -0.24 -0.57
C ILE A 38 -0.65 -1.49 -1.01
N GLU A 39 0.01 -2.65 -1.09
CA GLU A 39 -0.66 -3.92 -1.40
C GLU A 39 -1.69 -4.30 -0.33
N CYS A 40 -1.36 -4.11 0.95
CA CYS A 40 -2.33 -4.30 2.04
C CYS A 40 -3.53 -3.34 1.92
N LEU A 41 -3.28 -2.07 1.57
CA LEU A 41 -4.33 -1.06 1.40
C LEU A 41 -5.31 -1.45 0.26
N ASP A 42 -4.77 -1.87 -0.88
CA ASP A 42 -5.55 -2.31 -2.04
C ASP A 42 -6.37 -3.57 -1.75
N ASN A 43 -5.78 -4.54 -1.04
CA ASN A 43 -6.49 -5.73 -0.58
C ASN A 43 -7.65 -5.38 0.37
N ASN A 44 -7.44 -4.44 1.30
CA ASN A 44 -8.49 -3.98 2.20
C ASN A 44 -9.59 -3.23 1.43
N ALA A 45 -9.23 -2.41 0.45
CA ALA A 45 -10.20 -1.74 -0.42
C ALA A 45 -11.08 -2.75 -1.17
N LYS A 46 -10.49 -3.80 -1.74
CA LYS A 46 -11.21 -4.90 -2.42
C LYS A 46 -12.16 -5.63 -1.48
N LYS A 47 -11.72 -5.95 -0.25
CA LYS A 47 -12.56 -6.60 0.78
C LYS A 47 -13.73 -5.72 1.21
N ILE A 48 -13.50 -4.41 1.42
CA ILE A 48 -14.55 -3.44 1.76
C ILE A 48 -15.57 -3.36 0.61
N ALA A 49 -15.11 -3.19 -0.64
CA ALA A 49 -16.00 -3.14 -1.79
C ALA A 49 -16.87 -4.39 -1.92
N ALA A 50 -16.27 -5.57 -1.72
CA ALA A 50 -17.00 -6.84 -1.71
C ALA A 50 -18.03 -6.91 -0.58
N ALA A 51 -17.67 -6.51 0.64
CA ALA A 51 -18.58 -6.48 1.79
C ALA A 51 -19.77 -5.53 1.57
N LEU A 52 -19.52 -4.33 1.04
CA LEU A 52 -20.55 -3.35 0.68
C LEU A 52 -21.51 -3.89 -0.38
N MET A 53 -21.00 -4.58 -1.40
CA MET A 53 -21.84 -5.24 -2.40
C MET A 53 -22.71 -6.36 -1.83
N VAL A 54 -22.18 -7.16 -0.90
CA VAL A 54 -22.92 -8.23 -0.23
C VAL A 54 -24.03 -7.64 0.65
N ASN A 55 -23.73 -6.62 1.46
CA ASN A 55 -24.70 -5.92 2.28
C ASN A 55 -25.83 -5.30 1.45
N ARG A 56 -25.50 -4.73 0.27
CA ARG A 56 -26.52 -4.18 -0.65
C ARG A 56 -27.46 -5.26 -1.20
N ARG A 57 -26.96 -6.48 -1.45
CA ARG A 57 -27.74 -7.57 -2.05
C ARG A 57 -28.57 -8.37 -1.05
N ARG A 58 -28.08 -8.55 0.17
CA ARG A 58 -28.66 -9.46 1.17
C ARG A 58 -29.23 -8.75 2.41
N GLY A 59 -29.13 -7.42 2.47
CA GLY A 59 -29.41 -6.64 3.67
C GLY A 59 -28.19 -6.58 4.58
N ALA A 60 -28.04 -5.49 5.33
CA ALA A 60 -26.91 -5.31 6.23
C ALA A 60 -26.98 -6.32 7.39
N SER A 61 -25.91 -7.09 7.59
CA SER A 61 -25.72 -7.90 8.79
C SER A 61 -24.79 -7.18 9.78
N SER A 62 -25.00 -7.37 11.09
CA SER A 62 -24.12 -6.81 12.13
C SER A 62 -22.68 -7.24 11.93
N THR A 63 -22.45 -8.52 11.63
CA THR A 63 -21.12 -9.08 11.34
C THR A 63 -20.44 -8.43 10.12
N GLY A 64 -21.21 -8.12 9.06
CA GLY A 64 -20.68 -7.45 7.87
C GLY A 64 -20.29 -5.99 8.14
N ALA A 65 -21.07 -5.30 8.99
CA ALA A 65 -20.76 -3.94 9.42
C ALA A 65 -19.48 -3.90 10.29
N ASP A 66 -19.34 -4.82 11.24
CA ASP A 66 -18.17 -4.91 12.12
C ASP A 66 -16.88 -5.22 11.33
N THR A 67 -16.96 -6.15 10.39
CA THR A 67 -15.81 -6.48 9.51
C THR A 67 -15.39 -5.28 8.65
N THR A 68 -16.35 -4.53 8.13
CA THR A 68 -16.07 -3.32 7.33
C THR A 68 -15.43 -2.23 8.19
N ALA A 69 -15.92 -2.03 9.42
CA ALA A 69 -15.35 -1.07 10.35
C ALA A 69 -13.90 -1.41 10.73
N GLN A 70 -13.60 -2.70 10.94
CA GLN A 70 -12.24 -3.15 11.21
C GLN A 70 -11.30 -2.89 10.02
N LEU A 71 -11.73 -3.21 8.80
CA LEU A 71 -10.92 -2.96 7.59
C LEU A 71 -10.69 -1.46 7.35
N LEU A 72 -11.67 -0.60 7.66
CA LEU A 72 -11.53 0.86 7.59
C LEU A 72 -10.54 1.40 8.64
N LYS A 73 -10.57 0.86 9.85
CA LYS A 73 -9.57 1.18 10.88
C LYS A 73 -8.17 0.80 10.43
N GLU A 74 -8.01 -0.41 9.90
CA GLU A 74 -6.74 -0.90 9.37
C GLU A 74 -6.25 -0.04 8.19
N GLN A 75 -7.13 0.37 7.27
CA GLN A 75 -6.76 1.30 6.19
C GLN A 75 -6.19 2.62 6.73
N LYS A 76 -6.80 3.20 7.77
CA LYS A 76 -6.31 4.44 8.38
C LYS A 76 -4.90 4.28 8.95
N GLU A 77 -4.63 3.15 9.61
CA GLU A 77 -3.32 2.83 10.18
C GLU A 77 -2.25 2.62 9.09
N LEU A 78 -2.60 1.93 8.00
CA LEU A 78 -1.74 1.75 6.83
C LEU A 78 -1.39 3.09 6.17
N ILE A 79 -2.38 3.96 5.93
CA ILE A 79 -2.16 5.29 5.35
C ILE A 79 -1.24 6.13 6.23
N SER A 80 -1.45 6.09 7.55
CA SER A 80 -0.60 6.82 8.50
C SER A 80 0.84 6.30 8.48
N SER A 81 1.03 4.98 8.35
CA SER A 81 2.35 4.36 8.25
C SER A 81 3.08 4.75 6.96
N ILE A 82 2.36 4.81 5.83
CA ILE A 82 2.90 5.28 4.54
C ILE A 82 3.36 6.75 4.65
N ALA A 83 2.53 7.62 5.25
CA ALA A 83 2.89 9.02 5.46
C ALA A 83 4.14 9.18 6.34
N GLY A 84 4.24 8.39 7.42
CA GLY A 84 5.43 8.40 8.28
C GLY A 84 6.71 7.94 7.57
N LEU A 85 6.61 6.92 6.70
CA LEU A 85 7.75 6.48 5.88
C LEU A 85 8.17 7.56 4.88
N TYR A 86 7.20 8.25 4.26
CA TYR A 86 7.48 9.37 3.36
C TYR A 86 8.25 10.49 4.07
N GLU A 87 7.82 10.89 5.27
CA GLU A 87 8.53 11.89 6.09
C GLU A 87 9.95 11.44 6.47
N GLN A 88 10.13 10.17 6.84
CA GLN A 88 11.45 9.63 7.15
C GLN A 88 12.37 9.70 5.93
N MET A 89 11.86 9.34 4.75
CA MET A 89 12.62 9.41 3.51
C MET A 89 12.92 10.85 3.09
N SER A 90 11.99 11.79 3.27
CA SER A 90 12.20 13.20 2.91
C SER A 90 13.20 13.90 3.83
N ASN A 91 13.38 13.38 5.05
CA ASN A 91 14.30 13.92 6.04
C ASN A 91 15.67 13.19 6.07
N LYS A 92 15.85 12.13 5.27
CA LYS A 92 17.19 11.53 5.11
C LYS A 92 18.06 12.52 4.33
N PRO A 93 19.27 12.85 4.82
CA PRO A 93 20.22 13.63 4.04
C PRO A 93 20.51 12.88 2.74
N ASP A 94 20.55 13.61 1.61
CA ASP A 94 20.85 13.04 0.30
C ASP A 94 22.15 12.25 0.40
N LEU A 95 22.08 10.92 0.30
CA LEU A 95 23.25 10.03 0.28
C LEU A 95 24.20 10.35 -0.89
N LEU A 96 23.77 11.21 -1.82
CA LEU A 96 24.53 11.72 -2.96
C LEU A 96 25.30 13.01 -2.66
N SER A 97 25.13 13.62 -1.49
CA SER A 97 25.82 14.87 -1.12
C SER A 97 27.21 14.67 -0.50
N ASP A 98 27.60 13.42 -0.17
CA ASP A 98 28.87 13.11 0.51
C ASP A 98 29.92 12.43 -0.40
N GLN A 99 29.73 12.45 -1.73
CA GLN A 99 30.79 12.10 -2.70
C GLN A 99 31.36 13.35 -3.39
N GLY A 100 31.78 14.33 -2.59
CA GLY A 100 32.29 15.59 -3.10
C GLY A 100 33.36 16.24 -2.23
N THR A 101 34.52 15.60 -2.02
CA THR A 101 35.89 16.06 -2.34
C THR A 101 36.95 15.21 -1.66
#